data_AF-A0A0L0G2T4-F1
#
_entry.id   AF-A0A0L0G2T4-F1
#
_cell.length_a   1.000
_cell.length_b   1.000
_cell.length_c   1.000
_cell.angle_alpha   90.00
_cell.angle_beta   90.00
_cell.angle_gamma   90.00
#
_symmetry.space_group_name_H-M   'P 1'
#
loop_
_entity.id
_entity.type
_entity.pdbx_description
1 polymer ?
#
loop_
_entity_poly.entity_id
_entity_poly.type
_entity_poly.pdbx_seq_one_letter_code
_entity_poly.pdbx_strand_id
1 'polypeptide(L)'
;MTGHCDGWMYETSKPSWKTWLWGAGVKILMGKNPLLYSFQRTIPRLPVPSINGTVERYLASVKPVFPDDLYEKHAKDAKEFVKNEGPKLNRYLQLKSWLTDNYVTDWWEKYVYLRGRSPIMINSNYYVNGLYYYEATPVQVSRAANLSYRALQFKKFIDEQKLEPTVIR
;
A
#
# COMPACT_ATOMS: atom_id res chain seq x y z
N MET A 1 -11.49 -25.06 6.52
CA MET A 1 -10.43 -24.82 5.52
C MET A 1 -10.20 -23.32 5.41
N THR A 2 -9.39 -22.76 6.30
CA THR A 2 -9.08 -21.33 6.35
C THR A 2 -7.69 -21.13 5.74
N GLY A 3 -7.65 -20.62 4.51
CA GLY A 3 -6.40 -20.28 3.85
C GLY A 3 -5.71 -19.11 4.55
N HIS A 4 -4.79 -19.44 5.48
CA HIS A 4 -3.80 -18.52 6.01
C HIS A 4 -2.73 -18.28 4.93
N CYS A 5 -2.91 -17.24 4.11
CA CYS A 5 -1.87 -16.69 3.25
C CYS A 5 -1.36 -15.35 3.83
N ASP A 6 -1.16 -15.28 5.14
CA ASP A 6 -0.73 -14.05 5.82
C ASP A 6 0.65 -14.27 6.43
N GLY A 7 1.68 -13.64 5.85
CA GLY A 7 3.01 -13.69 6.43
C GLY A 7 4.09 -13.05 5.56
N TRP A 8 4.16 -13.44 4.29
CA TRP A 8 5.33 -13.14 3.45
C TRP A 8 5.68 -11.65 3.31
N MET A 9 4.68 -10.77 3.19
CA MET A 9 4.89 -9.32 3.05
C MET A 9 5.31 -8.65 4.37
N TYR A 10 5.07 -9.31 5.50
CA TYR A 10 5.42 -8.86 6.84
C TYR A 10 6.57 -9.69 7.43
N GLU A 11 7.23 -10.54 6.64
CA GLU A 11 8.42 -11.28 7.05
C GLU A 11 9.61 -10.32 7.11
N THR A 12 10.02 -9.97 8.33
CA THR A 12 10.97 -8.88 8.59
C THR A 12 12.44 -9.23 8.38
N SER A 13 12.80 -10.50 8.08
CA SER A 13 14.23 -10.89 8.11
C SER A 13 14.62 -12.02 7.16
N LYS A 14 13.92 -13.16 7.18
CA LYS A 14 14.19 -14.30 6.29
C LYS A 14 12.86 -14.82 5.74
N PRO A 15 12.71 -14.94 4.41
CA PRO A 15 11.47 -15.43 3.85
C PRO A 15 11.24 -16.88 4.30
N SER A 16 10.00 -17.19 4.65
CA SER A 16 9.57 -18.57 4.90
C SER A 16 9.80 -19.41 3.65
N TRP A 17 10.00 -20.72 3.82
CA TRP A 17 10.16 -21.65 2.70
C TRP A 17 8.97 -21.59 1.72
N LYS A 18 7.76 -21.28 2.21
CA LYS A 18 6.57 -21.06 1.37
C LYS A 18 6.69 -19.81 0.51
N THR A 19 7.12 -18.69 1.11
CA THR A 19 7.39 -17.42 0.43
C THR A 19 8.45 -17.60 -0.64
N TRP A 20 9.53 -18.32 -0.29
CA TRP A 20 10.61 -18.62 -1.20
C TRP A 20 10.15 -19.49 -2.38
N LEU A 21 9.41 -20.57 -2.11
CA LEU A 21 8.88 -21.44 -3.16
C LEU A 21 7.92 -20.70 -4.10
N TRP A 22 7.03 -19.87 -3.54
CA TRP A 22 6.14 -19.03 -4.34
C TRP A 22 6.94 -18.06 -5.21
N GLY A 23 7.91 -17.35 -4.63
CA GLY A 23 8.75 -16.41 -5.37
C GLY A 23 9.59 -17.08 -6.45
N ALA A 24 10.10 -18.29 -6.20
CA ALA A 24 10.79 -19.10 -7.19
C ALA A 24 9.85 -19.54 -8.32
N GLY A 25 8.64 -20.00 -7.99
CA GLY A 25 7.62 -20.38 -8.98
C GLY A 25 7.20 -19.21 -9.87
N VAL A 26 6.97 -18.03 -9.28
CA VAL A 26 6.64 -16.81 -10.01
C VAL A 26 7.78 -16.40 -10.96
N LYS A 27 9.04 -16.46 -10.51
CA LYS A 27 10.20 -16.19 -11.39
C LYS A 27 10.31 -17.16 -12.56
N ILE A 28 10.08 -18.46 -12.33
CA ILE A 28 10.13 -19.48 -13.38
C ILE A 28 9.03 -19.23 -14.42
N LEU A 29 7.81 -18.96 -13.98
CA LEU A 29 6.67 -18.73 -14.88
C LEU A 29 6.80 -17.45 -15.72
N MET A 30 7.44 -16.40 -15.17
CA MET A 30 7.52 -15.09 -15.83
C MET A 30 8.73 -14.93 -16.77
N GLY A 31 9.70 -15.86 -16.72
CA GLY A 31 10.83 -15.89 -17.65
C GLY A 31 11.90 -14.81 -17.41
N LYS A 32 12.84 -14.67 -18.36
CA LYS A 32 14.04 -13.83 -18.20
C LYS A 32 13.79 -12.32 -18.37
N ASN A 33 12.79 -11.92 -19.16
CA ASN A 33 12.52 -10.52 -19.50
C ASN A 33 11.03 -10.18 -19.29
N PRO A 34 10.58 -10.06 -18.03
CA PRO A 34 9.20 -9.70 -17.75
C PRO A 34 8.92 -8.25 -18.18
N LEU A 35 7.74 -8.02 -18.76
CA LEU A 35 7.22 -6.68 -19.03
C LEU A 35 6.83 -6.00 -17.71
N LEU A 36 6.75 -4.68 -17.71
CA LEU A 36 6.43 -3.85 -16.54
C LEU A 36 5.28 -4.40 -15.67
N TYR A 37 4.20 -4.90 -16.29
CA TYR A 37 3.02 -5.39 -15.57
C TYR A 37 2.94 -6.92 -15.43
N SER A 38 3.97 -7.67 -15.83
CA SER A 38 3.96 -9.14 -15.82
C SER A 38 3.61 -9.75 -14.47
N PHE A 39 4.07 -9.16 -13.36
CA PHE A 39 3.82 -9.69 -12.02
C PHE A 39 2.49 -9.25 -11.41
N GLN A 40 1.75 -8.32 -12.00
CA GLN A 40 0.60 -7.67 -11.36
C GLN A 40 -0.48 -8.67 -10.92
N ARG A 41 -0.72 -9.71 -11.73
CA ARG A 41 -1.72 -10.77 -11.44
C ARG A 41 -1.24 -11.81 -10.44
N THR A 42 0.05 -11.83 -10.14
CA THR A 42 0.63 -12.75 -9.15
C THR A 42 0.62 -12.17 -7.76
N ILE A 43 0.43 -10.85 -7.62
CA ILE A 43 0.39 -10.18 -6.33
C ILE A 43 -0.80 -10.73 -5.52
N PRO A 44 -0.56 -11.23 -4.29
CA PRO A 44 -1.63 -11.74 -3.46
C PRO A 44 -2.52 -10.60 -2.97
N ARG A 45 -3.77 -10.94 -2.68
CA ARG A 45 -4.76 -9.98 -2.18
C ARG A 45 -4.33 -9.42 -0.84
N LEU A 46 -4.70 -8.16 -0.58
CA LEU A 46 -4.46 -7.53 0.70
C LEU A 46 -5.29 -8.23 1.79
N PRO A 47 -4.66 -8.78 2.84
CA PRO A 47 -5.39 -9.52 3.86
C PRO A 47 -6.14 -8.61 4.83
N VAL A 48 -7.26 -9.12 5.36
CA VAL A 48 -8.04 -8.45 6.40
C VAL A 48 -7.50 -8.89 7.76
N PRO A 49 -6.94 -7.97 8.58
CA PRO A 49 -6.39 -8.33 9.88
C PRO A 49 -7.51 -8.81 10.83
N SER A 50 -7.14 -9.59 11.84
CA SER A 50 -8.10 -9.99 12.88
C SER A 50 -8.58 -8.76 13.65
N ILE A 51 -9.85 -8.76 14.04
CA ILE A 51 -10.43 -7.65 14.80
C ILE A 51 -9.73 -7.49 16.17
N ASN A 52 -9.44 -8.60 16.84
CA ASN A 52 -8.73 -8.59 18.13
C ASN A 52 -7.34 -7.99 17.98
N GLY A 53 -6.56 -8.44 16.99
CA GLY A 53 -5.22 -7.91 16.75
C GLY A 53 -5.20 -6.47 16.24
N THR A 54 -6.29 -6.01 15.62
CA THR A 54 -6.47 -4.60 15.22
C THR A 54 -6.74 -3.74 16.45
N VAL A 55 -7.65 -4.17 17.31
CA VAL A 55 -8.03 -3.44 18.54
C VAL A 55 -6.89 -3.41 19.55
N GLU A 56 -6.14 -4.49 19.71
CA GLU A 56 -4.95 -4.53 20.54
C GLU A 56 -3.89 -3.50 20.09
N ARG A 57 -3.60 -3.46 18.78
CA ARG A 57 -2.67 -2.48 18.20
C ARG A 57 -3.18 -1.05 18.30
N TYR A 58 -4.48 -0.84 18.14
CA TYR A 58 -5.11 0.46 18.38
C TYR A 58 -4.92 0.93 19.82
N LEU A 59 -5.21 0.08 20.80
CA LEU A 59 -5.03 0.44 22.22
C LEU A 59 -3.56 0.71 22.54
N ALA A 60 -2.64 -0.11 22.01
CA ALA A 60 -1.21 0.12 22.16
C ALA A 60 -0.75 1.46 21.56
N SER A 61 -1.31 1.88 20.43
CA SER A 61 -0.91 3.13 19.75
C SER A 61 -1.46 4.39 20.42
N VAL A 62 -2.64 4.32 21.05
CA VAL A 62 -3.24 5.48 21.74
C VAL A 62 -2.80 5.61 23.20
N LYS A 63 -2.34 4.53 23.84
CA LYS A 63 -1.86 4.54 25.23
C LYS A 63 -0.83 5.65 25.55
N PRO A 64 0.20 5.92 24.73
CA PRO A 64 1.15 7.00 25.03
C PRO A 64 0.60 8.41 24.77
N VAL A 65 -0.57 8.53 24.12
CA VAL A 65 -1.18 9.81 23.72
C VAL A 65 -2.26 10.25 24.71
N PHE A 66 -3.00 9.30 25.28
CA PHE A 66 -4.13 9.61 26.15
C PHE A 66 -3.76 9.58 27.64
N PRO A 67 -4.31 10.51 28.44
CA PRO A 67 -4.35 10.36 29.88
C PRO A 67 -5.04 9.05 30.30
N ASP A 68 -4.70 8.55 31.48
CA ASP A 68 -5.14 7.23 31.94
C ASP A 68 -6.67 7.07 32.00
N ASP A 69 -7.38 8.11 32.47
CA ASP A 69 -8.85 8.11 32.54
C ASP A 69 -9.51 8.01 31.16
N LEU A 70 -8.97 8.74 30.19
CA LEU A 70 -9.45 8.69 28.80
C LEU A 70 -9.08 7.34 28.16
N TYR A 71 -7.88 6.84 28.40
CA TYR A 71 -7.46 5.53 27.92
C TYR A 71 -8.37 4.40 28.43
N GLU A 72 -8.71 4.39 29.72
CA GLU A 72 -9.61 3.40 30.31
C GLU A 72 -10.99 3.40 29.64
N LYS A 73 -11.53 4.58 29.36
CA LYS A 73 -12.78 4.73 28.61
C LYS A 73 -12.67 4.12 27.21
N HIS A 74 -11.64 4.48 26.44
CA HIS A 74 -11.42 3.92 25.10
C HIS A 74 -11.18 2.41 25.12
N ALA A 75 -10.47 1.90 26.13
CA ALA A 75 -10.24 0.47 26.30
C ALA A 75 -11.55 -0.28 26.57
N LYS A 76 -12.49 0.31 27.33
CA LYS A 76 -13.82 -0.25 27.54
C LYS A 76 -14.63 -0.27 26.24
N ASP A 77 -14.71 0.87 25.54
CA ASP A 77 -15.46 1.00 24.29
C ASP A 77 -14.93 0.04 23.22
N ALA A 78 -13.61 -0.11 23.12
CA ALA A 78 -12.97 -1.02 22.17
C ALA A 78 -13.29 -2.49 22.48
N LYS A 79 -13.34 -2.88 23.76
CA LYS A 79 -13.77 -4.24 24.17
C LYS A 79 -15.24 -4.48 23.85
N GLU A 80 -16.10 -3.49 24.06
CA GLU A 80 -17.51 -3.57 23.73
C GLU A 80 -17.73 -3.74 22.23
N PHE A 81 -17.03 -2.94 21.40
CA PHE A 81 -17.04 -3.07 19.95
C PHE A 81 -16.65 -4.47 19.47
N VAL A 82 -15.58 -5.05 20.04
CA VAL A 82 -15.13 -6.42 19.71
C VAL A 82 -16.19 -7.47 20.05
N LYS A 83 -16.97 -7.27 21.11
CA LYS A 83 -18.02 -8.19 21.55
C LYS A 83 -19.30 -8.05 20.70
N ASN A 84 -19.61 -6.84 20.26
CA ASN A 84 -20.91 -6.50 19.67
C ASN A 84 -20.83 -6.32 18.14
N GLU A 85 -20.64 -5.10 17.64
CA GLU A 85 -20.74 -4.75 16.22
C GLU A 85 -19.57 -5.27 15.39
N GLY A 86 -18.39 -5.31 16.01
CA GLY A 86 -17.12 -5.64 15.39
C GLY A 86 -17.13 -6.93 14.56
N PRO A 87 -17.57 -8.09 15.12
CA PRO A 87 -17.64 -9.35 14.39
C PRO A 87 -18.50 -9.27 13.11
N LYS A 88 -19.66 -8.57 13.18
CA LYS A 88 -20.55 -8.40 12.02
C LYS A 88 -19.89 -7.55 10.94
N LEU A 89 -19.29 -6.43 11.31
CA LEU A 89 -18.61 -5.55 10.37
C LEU A 89 -17.36 -6.21 9.75
N ASN A 90 -16.58 -6.91 10.56
CA ASN A 90 -15.41 -7.65 10.10
C ASN A 90 -15.79 -8.77 9.12
N ARG A 91 -16.94 -9.43 9.33
CA ARG A 91 -17.47 -10.40 8.36
C ARG A 91 -17.80 -9.75 7.02
N TYR A 92 -18.44 -8.58 7.02
CA TYR A 92 -18.69 -7.85 5.76
C TYR A 92 -17.39 -7.42 5.07
N LEU A 93 -16.39 -7.02 5.84
CA LEU A 93 -15.07 -6.68 5.31
C LEU A 93 -14.38 -7.87 4.65
N GLN A 94 -14.43 -9.05 5.29
CA GLN A 94 -13.91 -10.30 4.73
C GLN A 94 -14.64 -10.71 3.45
N LEU A 95 -15.97 -10.56 3.40
CA LEU A 95 -16.74 -10.83 2.18
C LEU A 95 -16.31 -9.87 1.05
N LYS A 96 -16.12 -8.58 1.34
CA LYS A 96 -15.61 -7.60 0.37
C LYS A 96 -14.20 -7.97 -0.14
N SER A 97 -13.32 -8.44 0.75
CA SER A 97 -11.95 -8.82 0.36
C SER A 97 -11.89 -10.07 -0.52
N TRP A 98 -12.95 -10.87 -0.58
CA TRP A 98 -13.02 -11.99 -1.53
C TRP A 98 -13.43 -11.55 -2.93
N LEU A 99 -14.13 -10.42 -3.05
CA LEU A 99 -14.67 -9.88 -4.30
C LEU A 99 -13.76 -8.83 -4.95
N THR A 100 -12.65 -8.47 -4.30
CA THR A 100 -11.74 -7.41 -4.74
C THR A 100 -10.28 -7.83 -4.57
N ASP A 101 -9.38 -7.33 -5.42
CA ASP A 101 -7.94 -7.59 -5.27
C ASP A 101 -7.36 -6.83 -4.06
N ASN A 102 -7.91 -5.65 -3.78
CA ASN A 102 -7.62 -4.84 -2.61
C ASN A 102 -8.92 -4.25 -2.06
N TYR A 103 -9.29 -4.62 -0.83
CA TYR A 103 -10.55 -4.21 -0.23
C TYR A 103 -10.56 -2.75 0.26
N VAL A 104 -9.44 -2.05 0.22
CA VAL A 104 -9.27 -0.68 0.75
C VAL A 104 -9.24 0.37 -0.35
N THR A 105 -8.75 0.05 -1.55
CA THR A 105 -8.44 1.02 -2.61
C THR A 105 -9.60 1.98 -2.93
N ASP A 106 -10.80 1.47 -3.17
CA ASP A 106 -11.98 2.27 -3.52
C ASP A 106 -12.40 3.23 -2.40
N TRP A 107 -12.36 2.76 -1.15
CA TRP A 107 -12.66 3.60 0.01
C TRP A 107 -11.55 4.62 0.27
N TRP A 108 -10.29 4.23 0.11
CA TRP A 108 -9.16 5.13 0.31
C TRP A 108 -9.21 6.29 -0.68
N GLU A 109 -9.32 6.01 -1.98
CA GLU A 109 -9.45 7.03 -3.02
C GLU A 109 -10.63 7.96 -2.75
N LYS A 110 -11.79 7.39 -2.44
CA LYS A 110 -13.01 8.16 -2.22
C LYS A 110 -12.95 9.02 -0.96
N TYR A 111 -12.64 8.43 0.19
CA TYR A 111 -12.82 9.10 1.48
C TYR A 111 -11.59 9.88 1.93
N VAL A 112 -10.38 9.49 1.53
CA VAL A 112 -9.16 10.22 1.89
C VAL A 112 -8.89 11.37 0.94
N TYR A 113 -9.18 11.21 -0.36
CA TYR A 113 -8.84 12.22 -1.37
C TYR A 113 -10.06 12.87 -2.01
N LEU A 114 -10.94 12.10 -2.66
CA LEU A 114 -11.93 12.66 -3.58
C LEU A 114 -13.14 13.33 -2.90
N ARG A 115 -13.43 12.99 -1.64
CA ARG A 115 -14.55 13.56 -0.89
C ARG A 115 -14.19 14.85 -0.14
N GLY A 116 -12.91 15.08 0.13
CA GLY A 116 -12.43 16.28 0.80
C GLY A 116 -12.77 17.54 -0.01
N ARG A 117 -13.17 18.62 0.67
CA ARG A 117 -13.45 19.92 0.03
C ARG A 117 -12.36 20.96 0.28
N SER A 118 -11.35 20.61 1.08
CA SER A 118 -10.20 21.48 1.35
C SER A 118 -9.35 21.66 0.09
N PRO A 119 -8.70 22.82 -0.12
CA PRO A 119 -7.84 23.06 -1.27
C PRO A 119 -6.70 22.03 -1.34
N ILE A 120 -6.54 21.37 -2.50
CA ILE A 120 -5.53 20.31 -2.67
C ILE A 120 -4.09 20.84 -2.65
N MET A 121 -3.87 22.10 -3.03
CA MET A 121 -2.53 22.66 -3.24
C MET A 121 -1.65 22.63 -1.98
N ILE A 122 -2.24 22.85 -0.80
CA ILE A 122 -1.51 22.90 0.48
C ILE A 122 -1.72 21.61 1.27
N ASN A 123 -2.89 20.98 1.15
CA ASN A 123 -3.30 19.91 2.06
C ASN A 123 -3.02 18.49 1.53
N SER A 124 -2.72 18.31 0.24
CA SER A 124 -2.61 16.96 -0.34
C SER A 124 -1.55 16.84 -1.42
N ASN A 125 -1.32 17.87 -2.23
CA ASN A 125 -0.27 17.85 -3.24
C ASN A 125 1.11 17.81 -2.55
N TYR A 126 2.01 17.00 -3.11
CA TYR A 126 3.41 16.95 -2.71
C TYR A 126 4.29 17.37 -3.89
N TYR A 127 5.49 17.86 -3.59
CA TYR A 127 6.52 18.10 -4.61
C TYR A 127 7.82 17.44 -4.16
N VAL A 128 8.63 17.04 -5.14
CA VAL A 128 9.97 16.50 -4.91
C VAL A 128 10.93 17.32 -5.76
N ASN A 129 12.01 17.80 -5.14
CA ASN A 129 13.08 18.46 -5.87
C ASN A 129 14.16 17.44 -6.26
N GLY A 130 14.08 16.95 -7.49
CA GLY A 130 14.99 15.94 -8.03
C GLY A 130 16.38 16.45 -8.46
N LEU A 131 16.66 17.74 -8.31
CA LEU A 131 17.93 18.34 -8.79
C LEU A 131 19.03 18.38 -7.73
N TYR A 132 18.82 17.79 -6.55
CA TYR A 132 19.79 17.87 -5.46
C TYR A 132 21.17 17.28 -5.81
N TYR A 133 21.21 16.27 -6.70
CA TYR A 133 22.43 15.57 -7.10
C TYR A 133 22.91 15.91 -8.52
N TYR A 134 22.32 16.90 -9.18
CA TYR A 134 22.66 17.23 -10.57
C TYR A 134 22.74 18.74 -10.81
N GLU A 135 23.88 19.20 -11.31
CA GLU A 135 24.05 20.58 -11.75
C GLU A 135 23.34 20.78 -13.11
N ALA A 136 22.16 21.37 -13.06
CA ALA A 136 21.43 21.71 -14.28
C ALA A 136 22.03 22.96 -14.96
N THR A 137 21.97 23.00 -16.30
CA THR A 137 22.31 24.22 -17.06
C THR A 137 21.57 25.44 -16.52
N PRO A 138 22.19 26.63 -16.43
CA PRO A 138 21.53 27.84 -15.95
C PRO A 138 20.45 28.36 -16.92
N VAL A 139 20.44 27.89 -18.16
CA VAL A 139 19.50 28.33 -19.20
C VAL A 139 18.14 27.65 -18.98
N GLN A 140 17.13 28.44 -18.58
CA GLN A 140 15.78 27.95 -18.27
C GLN A 140 15.15 27.17 -19.43
N VAL A 141 15.24 27.69 -20.65
CA VAL A 141 14.67 27.06 -21.85
C VAL A 141 15.31 25.69 -22.10
N SER A 142 16.63 25.59 -21.97
CA SER A 142 17.34 24.32 -22.11
C SER A 142 16.95 23.29 -21.04
N ARG A 143 16.76 23.71 -19.78
CA ARG A 143 16.26 22.82 -18.71
C ARG A 143 14.85 22.32 -19.01
N ALA A 144 13.94 23.23 -19.37
CA ALA A 144 12.56 22.89 -19.67
C ALA A 144 12.46 21.90 -20.85
N ALA A 145 13.19 22.18 -21.95
CA ALA A 145 13.23 21.30 -23.11
C ALA A 145 13.74 19.90 -22.77
N ASN A 146 14.83 19.79 -22.01
CA ASN A 146 15.38 18.50 -21.58
C ASN A 146 14.40 17.74 -20.67
N LEU A 147 13.80 18.41 -19.68
CA LEU A 147 12.85 17.78 -18.77
C LEU A 147 11.63 17.25 -19.53
N SER A 148 11.03 18.05 -20.40
CA SER A 148 9.89 17.63 -21.24
C SER A 148 10.26 16.46 -22.15
N TYR A 149 11.42 16.52 -22.81
CA TYR A 149 11.90 15.42 -23.66
C TYR A 149 12.08 14.12 -22.87
N ARG A 150 12.73 14.18 -21.70
CA ARG A 150 12.94 13.01 -20.82
C ARG A 150 11.64 12.47 -20.25
N ALA A 151 10.71 13.34 -19.87
CA ALA A 151 9.38 12.93 -19.40
C ALA A 151 8.60 12.18 -20.49
N LEU A 152 8.64 12.66 -21.74
CA LEU A 152 8.01 11.98 -22.87
C LEU A 152 8.69 10.65 -23.22
N GLN A 153 10.03 10.58 -23.17
CA GLN A 153 10.75 9.32 -23.33
C GLN A 153 10.35 8.32 -22.24
N PHE A 154 10.28 8.76 -20.98
CA PHE A 154 9.89 7.91 -19.86
C PHE A 154 8.44 7.43 -19.99
N LYS A 155 7.52 8.31 -20.41
CA LYS A 155 6.14 7.92 -20.75
C LYS A 155 6.11 6.84 -21.82
N LYS A 156 6.84 7.03 -22.93
CA LYS A 156 6.94 6.01 -23.99
C LYS A 156 7.48 4.69 -23.44
N PHE A 157 8.47 4.74 -22.55
CA PHE A 157 9.05 3.56 -21.92
C PHE A 157 8.06 2.77 -21.05
N ILE A 158 7.17 3.48 -20.33
CA ILE A 158 6.05 2.88 -19.57
C ILE A 158 5.00 2.30 -20.52
N ASP A 159 4.58 3.06 -21.54
CA ASP A 159 3.54 2.64 -22.48
C ASP A 159 3.98 1.38 -23.26
N GLU A 160 5.27 1.27 -23.60
CA GLU A 160 5.89 0.09 -24.22
C GLU A 160 6.21 -1.02 -23.21
N GLN A 161 5.92 -0.83 -21.92
CA GLN A 161 6.19 -1.76 -20.80
C GLN A 161 7.65 -2.23 -20.70
N LYS A 162 8.59 -1.39 -21.14
CA LYS A 162 10.03 -1.70 -21.14
C LYS A 162 10.73 -1.41 -19.82
N LEU A 163 10.05 -0.73 -18.90
CA LEU A 163 10.53 -0.53 -17.54
C LEU A 163 10.52 -1.87 -16.79
N GLU A 164 11.64 -2.18 -16.14
CA GLU A 164 11.73 -3.40 -15.33
C GLU A 164 10.70 -3.38 -14.20
N PRO A 165 10.02 -4.50 -13.94
CA PRO A 165 9.10 -4.57 -12.81
C PRO A 165 9.79 -4.38 -11.48
N THR A 166 9.15 -3.66 -10.57
CA THR A 166 9.66 -3.51 -9.20
C THR A 166 9.51 -4.82 -8.44
N VAL A 167 10.62 -5.33 -7.91
CA VAL A 167 10.67 -6.51 -7.06
C VAL A 167 11.31 -6.15 -5.73
N ILE A 168 10.79 -6.69 -4.63
CA ILE A 168 11.41 -6.56 -3.31
C ILE A 168 12.70 -7.40 -3.34
N ARG A 169 13.85 -6.76 -3.04
CA ARG A 169 15.17 -7.40 -2.97
C ARG A 169 15.47 -7.87 -1.56
#